data_AF-A0A7S1R6I0-F1
#
_entry.id   AF-A0A7S1R6I0-F1
#
_cell.length_a   1.000
_cell.length_b   1.000
_cell.length_c   1.000
_cell.angle_alpha   90.00
_cell.angle_beta   90.00
_cell.angle_gamma   90.00
#
_symmetry.space_group_name_H-M   'P 1'
#
loop_
_entity.id
_entity.type
_entity.pdbx_description
1 polymer ?
#
loop_
_entity_poly.entity_id
_entity_poly.type
_entity_poly.pdbx_seq_one_letter_code
_entity_poly.pdbx_strand_id
1 'polypeptide(L)'
;SEWDGKTKSMVPRHGAGVEVRALLRELQSGPGTFSSPQQWPLCGEAFASRVREQSNRCNNCWAASVAQVLEWRLCIKAPNQFRGPSAFISAGYITSCASSA
;
A
#
# COMPACT_ATOMS: atom_id res chain seq x y z
N SER A 1 -9.32 14.50 -5.81
CA SER A 1 -10.65 15.13 -5.84
C SER A 1 -10.62 16.38 -4.97
N GLU A 2 -11.51 17.34 -5.19
CA GLU A 2 -11.69 18.52 -4.36
C GLU A 2 -13.16 18.59 -3.92
N TRP A 3 -13.41 19.07 -2.71
CA TRP A 3 -14.77 19.17 -2.18
C TRP A 3 -15.42 20.46 -2.70
N ASP A 4 -16.48 20.34 -3.49
CA ASP A 4 -17.26 21.51 -3.94
C ASP A 4 -18.39 21.78 -2.96
N GLY A 5 -18.26 22.87 -2.21
CA GLY A 5 -19.26 23.30 -1.23
C GLY A 5 -20.61 23.73 -1.82
N LYS A 6 -20.69 24.00 -3.14
CA LYS A 6 -21.95 24.36 -3.81
C LYS A 6 -22.76 23.13 -4.18
N THR A 7 -22.14 22.12 -4.76
CA THR A 7 -22.80 20.86 -5.13
C THR A 7 -22.80 19.83 -4.01
N LYS A 8 -22.08 20.09 -2.91
CA LYS A 8 -21.85 19.17 -1.78
C LYS A 8 -21.32 17.81 -2.26
N SER A 9 -20.46 17.82 -3.27
CA SER A 9 -19.90 16.61 -3.88
C SER A 9 -18.41 16.72 -4.09
N MET A 10 -17.73 15.57 -4.16
CA MET A 10 -16.34 15.50 -4.56
C MET A 10 -16.25 15.64 -6.09
N VAL A 11 -15.64 16.73 -6.55
CA VAL A 11 -15.33 16.92 -7.97
C VAL A 11 -13.88 16.52 -8.27
N PRO A 12 -13.60 15.91 -9.42
CA PRO A 12 -12.23 15.67 -9.86
C PRO A 12 -11.49 17.01 -10.03
N ARG A 13 -10.23 17.09 -9.57
CA ARG A 13 -9.41 18.30 -9.80
C ARG A 13 -9.17 18.45 -11.31
N HIS A 14 -9.34 19.67 -11.84
CA HIS A 14 -9.06 19.96 -13.26
C HIS A 14 -7.64 19.47 -13.62
N GLY A 15 -7.53 18.61 -14.63
CA GLY A 15 -6.29 17.93 -15.04
C GLY A 15 -6.22 16.43 -14.70
N ALA A 16 -6.99 15.94 -13.73
CA ALA A 16 -6.99 14.52 -13.36
C ALA A 16 -7.69 13.59 -14.38
N GLY A 17 -8.51 14.13 -15.28
CA GLY A 17 -9.39 13.33 -16.15
C GLY A 17 -8.68 12.51 -17.23
N VAL A 18 -7.52 12.93 -17.71
CA VAL A 18 -6.76 12.20 -18.75
C VAL A 18 -5.96 11.06 -18.12
N GLU A 19 -5.29 11.30 -16.99
CA GLU A 19 -4.58 10.29 -16.21
C GLU A 19 -5.52 9.20 -15.68
N VAL A 20 -6.65 9.58 -15.08
CA VAL A 20 -7.61 8.61 -14.54
C VAL A 20 -8.17 7.70 -15.64
N ARG A 21 -8.39 8.21 -16.86
CA ARG A 21 -8.86 7.39 -18.00
C ARG A 21 -7.78 6.47 -18.55
N ALA A 22 -6.52 6.88 -18.55
CA ALA A 22 -5.40 6.01 -18.93
C ALA A 22 -5.23 4.89 -17.91
N LEU A 23 -5.24 5.23 -16.61
CA LEU A 23 -5.15 4.29 -15.51
C LEU A 23 -6.30 3.27 -15.50
N LEU A 24 -7.54 3.73 -15.74
CA LEU A 24 -8.71 2.86 -15.85
C LEU A 24 -8.61 1.87 -17.02
N ARG A 25 -8.03 2.28 -18.15
CA ARG A 25 -7.79 1.38 -19.29
C ARG A 25 -6.75 0.32 -19.00
N GLU A 26 -5.66 0.69 -18.33
CA GLU A 26 -4.66 -0.28 -17.87
C GLU A 26 -5.26 -1.31 -16.91
N LEU A 27 -6.06 -0.86 -15.93
CA LEU A 27 -6.76 -1.74 -15.01
C LEU A 27 -7.74 -2.69 -15.72
N GLN A 28 -8.42 -2.23 -16.78
CA GLN A 28 -9.32 -3.04 -17.60
C GLN A 28 -8.59 -4.05 -18.49
N SER A 29 -7.36 -3.76 -18.91
CA SER A 29 -6.52 -4.67 -19.70
C SER A 29 -5.70 -5.67 -18.87
N GLY A 30 -5.73 -5.53 -17.54
CA GLY A 30 -5.03 -6.42 -16.63
C GLY A 30 -5.54 -7.86 -16.66
N PRO A 31 -4.79 -8.82 -16.11
CA PRO A 31 -5.26 -10.19 -16.02
C PRO A 31 -6.54 -10.24 -15.17
N GLY A 32 -7.51 -11.08 -15.59
CA GLY A 32 -8.79 -11.21 -14.89
C GLY A 32 -8.66 -11.67 -13.43
N THR A 33 -7.50 -12.23 -13.06
CA THR A 33 -7.07 -12.48 -11.68
C THR A 33 -5.62 -12.02 -11.51
N PHE A 34 -5.32 -11.42 -10.36
CA PHE A 34 -3.96 -11.03 -9.98
C PHE A 34 -3.69 -11.42 -8.54
N SER A 35 -2.52 -11.99 -8.27
CA SER A 35 -2.13 -12.34 -6.91
C SER A 35 -0.64 -12.10 -6.69
N SER A 36 -0.33 -11.18 -5.77
CA SER A 36 1.03 -10.71 -5.48
C SER A 36 1.99 -11.83 -5.08
N PRO A 37 1.64 -12.80 -4.23
CA PRO A 37 2.55 -13.90 -3.88
C PRO A 37 3.01 -14.73 -5.07
N GLN A 38 2.14 -15.01 -6.06
CA GLN A 38 2.53 -15.77 -7.24
C GLN A 38 3.19 -14.90 -8.32
N GLN A 39 2.93 -13.59 -8.35
CA GLN A 39 3.71 -12.66 -9.18
C GLN A 39 5.15 -12.48 -8.67
N TRP A 40 5.35 -12.45 -7.35
CA TRP A 40 6.65 -12.26 -6.70
C TRP A 40 6.92 -13.40 -5.71
N PRO A 41 7.23 -14.62 -6.19
CA PRO A 41 7.32 -15.81 -5.35
C PRO A 41 8.42 -15.73 -4.29
N LEU A 42 9.53 -15.05 -4.57
CA LEU A 42 10.61 -14.82 -3.61
C LEU A 42 10.19 -13.93 -2.41
N CYS A 43 9.08 -13.21 -2.56
CA CYS A 43 8.50 -12.34 -1.55
C CYS A 43 7.22 -12.94 -0.93
N GLY A 44 6.89 -14.21 -1.24
CA GLY A 44 5.67 -14.85 -0.77
C GLY A 44 5.49 -14.77 0.74
N GLU A 45 6.57 -14.93 1.51
CA GLU A 45 6.54 -14.78 2.97
C GLU A 45 6.16 -13.35 3.41
N ALA A 46 6.67 -12.34 2.71
CA ALA A 46 6.34 -10.94 2.98
C ALA A 46 4.83 -10.67 2.74
N PHE A 47 4.26 -11.26 1.69
CA PHE A 47 2.85 -11.06 1.30
C PHE A 47 1.85 -11.90 2.09
N ALA A 48 2.12 -13.20 2.27
CA ALA A 48 1.13 -14.18 2.69
C ALA A 48 1.25 -14.58 4.16
N SER A 49 2.45 -14.50 4.74
CA SER A 49 2.74 -15.11 6.06
C SER A 49 2.79 -14.11 7.21
N ARG A 50 2.73 -12.82 6.91
CA ARG A 50 3.05 -11.73 7.86
C ARG A 50 1.89 -10.82 8.13
N VAL A 51 0.74 -11.38 8.49
CA VAL A 51 -0.40 -10.58 8.94
C VAL A 51 0.00 -9.85 10.23
N ARG A 52 -0.01 -8.52 10.17
CA ARG A 52 0.28 -7.67 11.34
C ARG A 52 -0.95 -7.53 12.23
N GLU A 53 -0.73 -7.58 13.53
CA GLU A 53 -1.70 -7.19 14.54
C GLU A 53 -1.43 -5.76 14.99
N GLN A 54 -2.45 -4.90 14.95
CA GLN A 54 -2.33 -3.48 15.31
C GLN A 54 -2.69 -3.20 16.79
N SER A 55 -3.14 -4.22 17.52
CA SER A 55 -3.74 -4.14 18.86
C SER A 55 -5.06 -3.37 18.86
N ASN A 56 -6.05 -3.88 19.60
CA ASN A 56 -7.33 -3.19 19.77
C ASN A 56 -7.24 -1.89 20.61
N ARG A 57 -6.07 -1.58 21.18
CA ARG A 57 -5.84 -0.40 22.02
C ARG A 57 -5.15 0.75 21.31
N CYS A 58 -4.69 0.54 20.07
CA CYS A 58 -3.98 1.55 19.28
C CYS A 58 -4.60 1.66 17.89
N ASN A 59 -5.11 2.84 17.54
CA ASN A 59 -5.68 3.12 16.22
C ASN A 59 -4.58 3.45 15.20
N ASN A 60 -3.57 2.57 15.07
CA ASN A 60 -2.40 2.76 14.22
C ASN A 60 -2.45 1.92 12.92
N CYS A 61 -3.65 1.58 12.44
CA CYS A 61 -3.84 0.83 11.19
C CYS A 61 -3.07 1.46 10.02
N TRP A 62 -3.06 2.79 9.93
CA TRP A 62 -2.31 3.52 8.90
C TRP A 62 -0.81 3.18 8.94
N ALA A 63 -0.21 3.14 10.13
CA ALA A 63 1.21 2.84 10.31
C ALA A 63 1.51 1.35 10.06
N ALA A 64 0.64 0.46 10.53
CA ALA A 64 0.76 -0.97 10.29
C ALA A 64 0.68 -1.30 8.79
N SER A 65 -0.28 -0.72 8.06
CA SER A 65 -0.43 -0.89 6.61
C SER A 65 0.74 -0.30 5.84
N VAL A 66 1.22 0.89 6.20
CA VAL A 66 2.39 1.51 5.55
C VAL A 66 3.63 0.65 5.75
N ALA A 67 3.90 0.20 6.98
CA ALA A 67 5.03 -0.69 7.27
C ALA A 67 4.98 -1.95 6.40
N GLN A 68 3.81 -2.58 6.31
CA GLN A 68 3.60 -3.78 5.51
C GLN A 68 3.88 -3.54 4.01
N VAL A 69 3.30 -2.48 3.43
CA VAL A 69 3.48 -2.17 2.01
C VAL A 69 4.93 -1.83 1.70
N LEU A 70 5.63 -1.12 2.59
CA LEU A 70 7.04 -0.82 2.42
C LEU A 70 7.90 -2.10 2.39
N GLU A 71 7.62 -3.08 3.26
CA GLU A 71 8.32 -4.37 3.24
C GLU A 71 8.11 -5.10 1.91
N TRP A 72 6.87 -5.12 1.41
CA TRP A 72 6.55 -5.71 0.12
C TRP A 72 7.33 -5.05 -1.02
N ARG A 73 7.34 -3.72 -1.05
CA ARG A 73 8.03 -2.95 -2.09
C ARG A 73 9.54 -3.10 -2.01
N LEU A 74 10.12 -3.15 -0.81
CA LEU A 74 11.54 -3.43 -0.61
C LEU A 74 11.90 -4.82 -1.10
N CYS A 75 11.09 -5.83 -0.79
CA CYS A 75 11.31 -7.19 -1.31
C CYS A 75 11.19 -7.23 -2.84
N ILE A 76 10.16 -6.62 -3.44
CA ILE A 76 10.03 -6.55 -4.91
C ILE A 76 11.27 -5.91 -5.55
N LYS A 77 11.77 -4.82 -4.97
CA LYS A 77 12.90 -4.06 -5.51
C LYS A 77 14.23 -4.78 -5.32
N ALA A 78 14.40 -5.47 -4.20
CA ALA A 78 15.65 -6.13 -3.80
C ALA A 78 15.36 -7.49 -3.14
N PRO A 79 14.90 -8.50 -3.92
CA PRO A 79 14.34 -9.74 -3.38
C PRO A 79 15.34 -10.60 -2.60
N ASN A 80 16.65 -10.39 -2.82
CA ASN A 80 17.70 -11.10 -2.09
C ASN A 80 18.24 -10.32 -0.88
N GLN A 81 17.84 -9.06 -0.70
CA GLN A 81 18.37 -8.18 0.37
C GLN A 81 17.36 -7.95 1.48
N PHE A 82 16.06 -7.89 1.16
CA PHE A 82 15.00 -7.64 2.13
C PHE A 82 13.99 -8.79 2.14
N ARG A 83 14.36 -9.90 2.77
CA ARG A 83 13.53 -11.11 2.96
C ARG A 83 13.90 -11.88 4.24
N GLY A 84 13.08 -12.85 4.62
CA GLY A 84 13.34 -13.70 5.79
C GLY A 84 12.99 -13.03 7.12
N PRO A 85 13.10 -13.75 8.25
CA PRO A 85 12.39 -13.44 9.50
C PRO A 85 12.80 -12.12 10.18
N SER A 86 13.87 -11.47 9.74
CA SER A 86 14.32 -10.17 10.27
C SER A 86 14.01 -8.99 9.34
N ALA A 87 13.46 -9.22 8.15
CA ALA A 87 13.12 -8.18 7.19
C ALA A 87 11.81 -7.49 7.58
N PHE A 88 11.84 -6.74 8.68
CA PHE A 88 10.68 -6.03 9.21
C PHE A 88 10.91 -4.54 9.39
N ILE A 89 9.91 -3.75 9.02
CA ILE A 89 9.82 -2.31 9.31
C ILE A 89 9.02 -2.11 10.59
N SER A 90 9.53 -1.23 11.47
CA SER A 90 8.88 -0.93 12.74
C SER A 90 7.63 -0.05 12.55
N ALA A 91 6.46 -0.67 12.67
CA ALA A 91 5.19 0.06 12.70
C ALA A 91 5.08 0.97 13.92
N GLY A 92 5.68 0.59 15.06
CA GLY A 92 5.72 1.40 16.27
C GLY A 92 6.54 2.69 16.08
N TYR A 93 7.66 2.60 15.36
CA TYR A 93 8.45 3.77 14.99
C TYR A 93 7.65 4.73 14.10
N ILE A 94 6.99 4.21 13.06
CA ILE A 94 6.12 5.01 12.19
C ILE A 94 5.00 5.68 13.02
N THR A 95 4.34 4.91 13.89
CA THR A 95 3.28 5.41 14.77
C THR A 95 3.76 6.56 15.67
N SER A 96 4.99 6.46 16.19
CA SER A 96 5.48 7.36 17.22
C SER A 96 6.24 8.58 16.67
N CYS A 97 6.86 8.44 15.51
CA CYS A 97 7.83 9.43 15.00
C CYS A 97 7.41 10.09 13.68
N ALA A 98 6.41 9.57 12.96
CA ALA A 98 5.88 10.22 11.77
C ALA A 98 4.84 11.29 12.15
N SER A 99 5.31 12.36 12.79
CA SER A 99 4.47 13.45 13.32
C SER A 99 3.92 14.41 12.26
N SER A 100 4.24 14.21 10.98
CA SER A 100 3.80 15.06 9.86
C SER A 100 3.44 14.26 8.60
N ALA A 101 2.91 13.03 8.77
CA ALA A 101 2.47 12.18 7.66
C ALA A 101 1.19 12.71 7.00
#